data_AF-A0A2V4CZD7-F1
#
_entry.id   AF-A0A2V4CZD7-F1
#
_cell.length_a   1.000
_cell.length_b   1.000
_cell.length_c   1.000
_cell.angle_alpha   90.00
_cell.angle_beta   90.00
_cell.angle_gamma   90.00
#
_symmetry.space_group_name_H-M   'P 1'
#
loop_
_entity.id
_entity.type
_entity.pdbx_description
1 polymer ?
#
loop_
_entity_poly.entity_id
_entity_poly.type
_entity_poly.pdbx_seq_one_letter_code
_entity_poly.pdbx_strand_id
1 'polypeptide(L)'
;MEKRELNKKGQNLTIGAVILIVLGVVVLVMLVVGFTKGWSFLFGKFDVLPGSDLETIAQACKIAGEANLMIDFCTFKKLNDGNWVNCEDTRFVETLDGADSGITCKESLGRDHCKNDELGLKSTIKVNGETCSKLITEPPK
;
A
#
# COMPACT_ATOMS: atom_id res chain seq x y z
N MET A 1 68.37 0.65 -20.18
CA MET A 1 66.92 0.83 -20.33
C MET A 1 66.22 -0.03 -19.28
N GLU A 2 65.99 0.53 -18.10
CA GLU A 2 65.39 -0.16 -16.95
C GLU A 2 63.87 0.06 -16.99
N LYS A 3 63.10 -0.96 -17.39
CA LYS A 3 61.64 -0.94 -17.32
C LYS A 3 61.23 -1.33 -15.90
N ARG A 4 60.67 -0.37 -15.15
CA ARG A 4 60.09 -0.64 -13.83
C ARG A 4 58.67 -1.16 -13.99
N GLU A 5 58.52 -2.47 -13.87
CA GLU A 5 57.24 -3.17 -13.74
C GLU A 5 56.62 -2.81 -12.37
N LEU A 6 55.68 -1.86 -12.35
CA LEU A 6 54.94 -1.49 -11.14
C LEU A 6 53.98 -2.63 -10.77
N ASN A 7 54.25 -3.27 -9.63
CA ASN A 7 53.44 -4.34 -9.04
C ASN A 7 51.98 -3.89 -8.80
N LYS A 8 51.05 -4.33 -9.66
CA LYS A 8 49.59 -4.19 -9.48
C LYS A 8 49.01 -5.28 -8.56
N LYS A 9 49.54 -5.45 -7.35
CA LYS A 9 49.04 -6.47 -6.39
C LYS A 9 48.17 -5.92 -5.24
N GLY A 10 47.94 -4.60 -5.17
CA GLY A 10 47.13 -3.95 -4.12
C GLY A 10 45.71 -3.53 -4.51
N GLN A 11 45.33 -3.61 -5.79
CA GLN A 11 44.06 -3.04 -6.30
C GLN A 11 42.84 -3.96 -6.25
N ASN A 12 43.00 -5.26 -5.96
CA ASN A 12 41.86 -6.19 -5.93
C ASN A 12 41.15 -6.29 -4.57
N LEU A 13 41.78 -5.87 -3.47
CA LEU A 13 41.13 -5.87 -2.14
C LEU A 13 40.23 -4.63 -1.94
N THR A 14 40.48 -3.55 -2.68
CA THR A 14 39.78 -2.27 -2.52
C THR A 14 38.48 -2.19 -3.32
N ILE A 15 38.38 -2.84 -4.47
CA ILE A 15 37.18 -2.75 -5.32
C ILE A 15 35.97 -3.37 -4.62
N GLY A 16 36.09 -4.56 -4.05
CA GLY A 16 34.99 -5.23 -3.35
C GLY A 16 34.49 -4.44 -2.13
N ALA A 17 35.42 -3.92 -1.31
CA ALA A 17 35.08 -3.10 -0.15
C ALA A 17 34.40 -1.78 -0.55
N VAL A 18 34.88 -1.12 -1.61
CA VAL A 18 34.26 0.11 -2.12
C VAL A 18 32.85 -0.15 -2.63
N ILE A 19 32.62 -1.26 -3.35
CA ILE A 19 31.27 -1.62 -3.82
C ILE A 19 30.33 -1.84 -2.63
N LEU A 20 30.76 -2.56 -1.59
CA LEU A 20 29.92 -2.81 -0.41
C LEU A 20 29.58 -1.52 0.35
N ILE A 21 30.52 -0.58 0.47
CA ILE A 21 30.27 0.73 1.09
C ILE A 21 29.25 1.52 0.26
N VAL A 22 29.42 1.57 -1.07
CA VAL A 22 28.50 2.29 -1.95
C VAL A 22 27.09 1.67 -1.88
N LEU A 23 27.00 0.34 -1.90
CA LEU A 23 25.72 -0.37 -1.81
C LEU A 23 25.04 -0.12 -0.45
N GLY A 24 25.81 -0.13 0.64
CA GLY A 24 25.32 0.21 1.98
C GLY A 24 24.77 1.63 2.08
N VAL A 25 25.46 2.61 1.49
CA VAL A 25 24.98 4.00 1.45
C VAL A 25 23.69 4.12 0.63
N VAL A 26 23.59 3.43 -0.51
CA VAL A 26 22.38 3.43 -1.34
C VAL A 26 21.17 2.87 -0.57
N VAL A 27 21.35 1.74 0.12
CA VAL A 27 20.28 1.13 0.94
C VAL A 27 19.88 2.07 2.08
N LEU A 28 20.83 2.71 2.74
CA LEU A 28 20.56 3.64 3.83
C LEU A 28 19.75 4.85 3.35
N VAL A 29 20.07 5.41 2.17
CA VAL A 29 19.30 6.50 1.57
C VAL A 29 17.88 6.04 1.21
N MET A 30 17.73 4.85 0.63
CA MET A 30 16.40 4.29 0.33
C MET A 30 15.55 4.11 1.58
N LEU A 31 16.11 3.61 2.68
CA LEU A 31 15.38 3.46 3.94
C LEU A 31 14.96 4.82 4.52
N VAL A 32 15.84 5.83 4.52
CA VAL A 32 15.49 7.17 5.01
C VAL A 32 14.38 7.78 4.16
N VAL A 33 14.46 7.68 2.82
CA VAL A 33 13.41 8.21 1.94
C VAL A 33 12.11 7.40 2.08
N GLY A 34 12.20 6.08 2.21
CA GLY A 34 11.05 5.18 2.38
C GLY A 34 10.29 5.42 3.68
N PHE A 35 10.99 5.60 4.80
CA PHE A 35 10.35 5.91 6.07
C PHE A 35 9.86 7.37 6.17
N THR A 36 10.51 8.33 5.52
CA THR A 36 10.11 9.76 5.60
C THR A 36 8.99 10.14 4.62
N LYS A 37 8.97 9.57 3.41
CA LYS A 37 7.96 9.88 2.38
C LYS A 37 6.97 8.73 2.13
N GLY A 38 7.15 7.59 2.79
CA GLY A 38 6.39 6.38 2.56
C GLY A 38 6.94 5.55 1.39
N TRP A 39 6.73 4.23 1.47
CA TRP A 39 7.11 3.27 0.41
C TRP A 39 6.44 3.58 -0.93
N SER A 40 5.28 4.24 -0.93
CA SER A 40 4.57 4.68 -2.13
C SER A 40 5.35 5.70 -2.97
N PHE A 41 6.28 6.48 -2.41
CA PHE A 41 7.10 7.40 -3.20
C PHE A 41 8.23 6.68 -3.94
N LEU A 42 8.81 5.64 -3.33
CA LEU A 42 9.85 4.82 -3.94
C LEU A 42 9.26 3.92 -5.01
N PHE A 43 8.17 3.21 -4.68
CA PHE A 43 7.50 2.31 -5.62
C PHE A 43 6.46 2.99 -6.50
N GLY A 44 6.18 4.29 -6.33
CA GLY A 44 5.32 5.05 -7.24
C GLY A 44 6.03 5.54 -8.50
N LYS A 45 7.38 5.51 -8.52
CA LYS A 45 8.20 5.86 -9.68
C LYS A 45 8.74 4.66 -10.45
N PHE A 46 8.87 3.52 -9.79
CA PHE A 46 9.05 2.25 -10.45
C PHE A 46 7.66 1.65 -10.56
N ASP A 47 7.08 1.61 -11.77
CA ASP A 47 5.74 1.13 -12.13
C ASP A 47 5.57 -0.40 -11.87
N VAL A 48 6.10 -0.87 -10.74
CA VAL A 48 6.31 -2.26 -10.33
C VAL A 48 5.46 -2.59 -9.10
N LEU A 49 4.83 -1.60 -8.45
CA LEU A 49 3.64 -1.88 -7.64
C LEU A 49 2.42 -1.63 -8.52
N PRO A 50 1.69 -2.69 -8.95
CA PRO A 50 0.42 -2.51 -9.61
C PRO A 50 -0.48 -1.76 -8.63
N GLY A 51 -1.02 -0.62 -9.08
CA GLY A 51 -1.93 0.17 -8.30
C GLY A 51 -3.05 -0.70 -7.76
N SER A 52 -3.46 -0.45 -6.51
CA SER A 52 -4.77 -0.89 -6.01
C SER A 52 -5.06 -2.39 -6.08
N ASP A 53 -4.05 -3.26 -5.99
CA ASP A 53 -4.33 -4.68 -5.74
C ASP A 53 -4.91 -4.86 -4.34
N LEU A 54 -5.85 -5.81 -4.22
CA LEU A 54 -6.50 -6.13 -2.94
C LEU A 54 -5.48 -6.36 -1.83
N GLU A 55 -4.34 -6.99 -2.13
CA GLU A 55 -3.28 -7.28 -1.17
C GLU A 55 -2.61 -6.01 -0.64
N THR A 56 -2.35 -5.01 -1.50
CA THR A 56 -1.77 -3.73 -1.08
C THR A 56 -2.72 -2.98 -0.14
N ILE A 57 -4.03 -3.04 -0.45
CA ILE A 57 -5.07 -2.44 0.40
C ILE A 57 -5.18 -3.20 1.72
N ALA A 58 -5.14 -4.54 1.70
CA ALA A 58 -5.19 -5.37 2.90
C ALA A 58 -4.02 -5.07 3.85
N GLN A 59 -2.79 -4.91 3.33
CA GLN A 59 -1.63 -4.51 4.12
C GLN A 59 -1.80 -3.11 4.72
N ALA A 60 -2.32 -2.15 3.94
CA ALA A 60 -2.61 -0.82 4.45
C ALA A 60 -3.68 -0.86 5.56
N CYS A 61 -4.70 -1.71 5.42
CA CYS A 61 -5.73 -1.92 6.43
C CYS A 61 -5.18 -2.55 7.71
N LYS A 62 -4.24 -3.49 7.60
CA LYS A 62 -3.54 -4.06 8.75
C LYS A 62 -2.81 -2.99 9.55
N ILE A 63 -2.05 -2.15 8.86
CA ILE A 63 -1.31 -1.05 9.50
C ILE A 63 -2.29 -0.04 10.12
N ALA A 64 -3.35 0.34 9.41
CA ALA A 64 -4.35 1.27 9.93
C ALA A 64 -5.06 0.73 11.18
N GLY A 65 -5.37 -0.58 11.20
CA GLY A 65 -5.95 -1.27 12.34
C GLY A 65 -4.98 -1.31 13.54
N GLU A 66 -3.74 -1.74 13.32
CA GLU A 66 -2.71 -1.79 14.38
C GLU A 66 -2.39 -0.39 14.94
N ALA A 67 -2.38 0.63 14.09
CA ALA A 67 -2.08 2.01 14.47
C ALA A 67 -3.30 2.81 14.96
N ASN A 68 -4.48 2.19 15.08
CA ASN A 68 -5.72 2.85 15.50
C ASN A 68 -6.12 4.07 14.63
N LEU A 69 -5.83 4.01 13.33
CA LEU A 69 -6.07 5.09 12.38
C LEU A 69 -7.48 4.97 11.77
N MET A 70 -8.51 5.39 12.52
CA MET A 70 -9.93 5.27 12.11
C MET A 70 -10.23 5.90 10.73
N ILE A 71 -9.63 7.05 10.42
CA ILE A 71 -9.85 7.74 9.15
C ILE A 71 -9.31 6.90 7.99
N ASP A 72 -8.09 6.39 8.12
CA ASP A 72 -7.46 5.59 7.07
C ASP A 72 -8.13 4.23 6.92
N PHE A 73 -8.62 3.66 8.03
CA PHE A 73 -9.36 2.40 8.04
C PHE A 73 -10.71 2.51 7.29
N CYS A 74 -11.42 3.62 7.47
CA CYS A 74 -12.74 3.82 6.89
C CYS A 74 -12.73 4.47 5.50
N THR A 75 -11.59 4.99 5.04
CA THR A 75 -11.51 5.65 3.73
C THR A 75 -11.61 4.63 2.59
N PHE A 76 -12.52 4.89 1.65
CA PHE A 76 -12.66 4.06 0.45
C PHE A 76 -11.50 4.25 -0.53
N LYS A 77 -11.01 3.14 -1.06
CA LYS A 77 -9.98 3.07 -2.10
C LYS A 77 -10.55 2.38 -3.32
N LYS A 78 -10.22 2.92 -4.50
CA LYS A 78 -10.69 2.40 -5.79
C LYS A 78 -9.73 1.31 -6.30
N LEU A 79 -10.30 0.16 -6.64
CA LEU A 79 -9.66 -0.97 -7.29
C LEU A 79 -9.58 -0.77 -8.82
N ASN A 80 -8.69 -1.52 -9.46
CA ASN A 80 -8.51 -1.46 -10.92
C ASN A 80 -9.74 -1.91 -11.71
N ASP A 81 -10.59 -2.75 -11.11
CA ASP A 81 -11.88 -3.19 -11.67
C ASP A 81 -12.99 -2.13 -11.57
N GLY A 82 -12.69 -0.96 -10.97
CA GLY A 82 -13.63 0.13 -10.76
C GLY A 82 -14.49 -0.02 -9.49
N ASN A 83 -14.28 -1.09 -8.70
CA ASN A 83 -14.93 -1.26 -7.42
C ASN A 83 -14.24 -0.45 -6.32
N TRP A 84 -14.96 -0.20 -5.24
CA TRP A 84 -14.47 0.54 -4.09
C TRP A 84 -14.45 -0.37 -2.87
N VAL A 85 -13.40 -0.26 -2.06
CA VAL A 85 -13.23 -1.07 -0.86
C VAL A 85 -12.65 -0.21 0.26
N ASN A 86 -13.09 -0.46 1.49
CA ASN A 86 -12.44 0.01 2.70
C ASN A 86 -11.96 -1.20 3.53
N CYS A 87 -11.46 -0.95 4.73
CA CYS A 87 -10.92 -2.01 5.59
C CYS A 87 -11.97 -2.88 6.29
N GLU A 88 -13.28 -2.60 6.11
CA GLU A 88 -14.37 -3.46 6.56
C GLU A 88 -14.79 -4.50 5.51
N ASP A 89 -14.17 -4.50 4.32
CA ASP A 89 -14.45 -5.53 3.33
C ASP A 89 -14.08 -6.92 3.90
N THR A 90 -15.03 -7.86 3.81
CA THR A 90 -14.89 -9.21 4.39
C THR A 90 -13.71 -9.98 3.84
N ARG A 91 -13.23 -9.65 2.63
CA ARG A 91 -12.04 -10.26 2.02
C ARG A 91 -10.76 -9.91 2.75
N PHE A 92 -10.74 -8.81 3.51
CA PHE A 92 -9.59 -8.41 4.30
C PHE A 92 -9.60 -9.02 5.70
N VAL A 93 -10.78 -9.31 6.25
CA VAL A 93 -10.94 -9.86 7.61
C VAL A 93 -10.18 -11.19 7.78
N GLU A 94 -10.14 -12.04 6.75
CA GLU A 94 -9.38 -13.30 6.78
C GLU A 94 -7.86 -13.07 6.73
N THR A 95 -7.40 -11.98 6.10
CA THR A 95 -5.96 -11.65 6.00
C THR A 95 -5.47 -10.90 7.25
N LEU A 96 -6.39 -10.32 8.02
CA LEU A 96 -6.11 -9.50 9.19
C LEU A 96 -5.92 -10.31 10.48
N ASP A 97 -5.95 -11.65 10.42
CA ASP A 97 -5.71 -12.62 11.51
C ASP A 97 -5.13 -12.00 12.80
N GLY A 98 -6.01 -11.63 13.73
CA GLY A 98 -5.65 -11.11 15.06
C GLY A 98 -5.60 -9.58 15.24
N ALA A 99 -5.73 -8.78 14.18
CA ALA A 99 -5.91 -7.33 14.27
C ALA A 99 -7.40 -6.99 14.47
N ASP A 100 -7.97 -7.38 15.61
CA ASP A 100 -9.25 -6.84 16.04
C ASP A 100 -8.99 -5.41 16.51
N SER A 101 -8.98 -4.46 15.56
CA SER A 101 -8.65 -3.07 15.86
C SER A 101 -9.70 -2.39 16.73
N GLY A 102 -10.87 -3.02 16.96
CA GLY A 102 -12.02 -2.39 17.64
C GLY A 102 -12.55 -1.14 16.90
N ILE A 103 -11.99 -0.84 15.72
CA ILE A 103 -12.39 0.26 14.85
C ILE A 103 -13.56 -0.23 14.02
N THR A 104 -14.72 0.39 14.23
CA THR A 104 -15.88 0.24 13.37
C THR A 104 -16.09 1.53 12.60
N CYS A 105 -16.37 1.42 11.31
CA CYS A 105 -16.79 2.56 10.53
C CYS A 105 -18.26 2.85 10.79
N LYS A 106 -18.70 4.04 10.37
CA LYS A 106 -20.11 4.40 10.43
C LYS A 106 -20.90 3.45 9.53
N GLU A 107 -21.95 2.81 10.04
CA GLU A 107 -22.79 1.87 9.27
C GLU A 107 -23.37 2.47 7.97
N SER A 108 -23.58 3.79 7.92
CA SER A 108 -24.06 4.49 6.73
C SER A 108 -22.98 4.79 5.69
N LEU A 109 -21.70 4.54 5.98
CA LEU A 109 -20.59 5.06 5.20
C LEU A 109 -20.59 4.55 3.76
N GLY A 110 -20.85 3.25 3.54
CA GLY A 110 -20.98 2.67 2.20
C GLY A 110 -22.12 3.29 1.39
N ARG A 111 -23.25 3.57 2.05
CA ARG A 111 -24.39 4.25 1.40
C ARG A 111 -24.08 5.70 1.08
N ASP A 112 -23.47 6.42 2.01
CA ASP A 112 -23.11 7.82 1.85
C ASP A 112 -22.11 7.97 0.69
N HIS A 113 -21.15 7.04 0.58
CA HIS A 113 -20.23 6.99 -0.55
C HIS A 113 -20.95 6.72 -1.88
N CYS A 114 -21.87 5.75 -1.92
CA CYS A 114 -22.68 5.48 -3.12
C CYS A 114 -23.57 6.66 -3.53
N LYS A 115 -24.03 7.49 -2.58
CA LYS A 115 -24.89 8.66 -2.85
C LYS A 115 -24.10 9.89 -3.32
N ASN A 116 -22.92 10.12 -2.75
CA ASN A 116 -22.15 11.34 -3.01
C ASN A 116 -21.46 11.35 -4.38
N ASP A 117 -21.04 10.19 -4.88
CA ASP A 117 -20.23 10.08 -6.11
C ASP A 117 -21.05 9.73 -7.37
N GLU A 118 -22.38 9.92 -7.35
CA GLU A 118 -23.33 9.48 -8.41
C GLU A 118 -23.26 7.97 -8.74
N LEU A 119 -22.52 7.19 -7.92
CA LEU A 119 -22.33 5.75 -8.09
C LEU A 119 -23.64 4.98 -7.93
N GLY A 120 -24.59 5.53 -7.19
CA GLY A 120 -25.94 4.97 -7.00
C GLY A 120 -26.74 4.74 -8.29
N LEU A 121 -26.40 5.45 -9.37
CA LEU A 121 -27.02 5.26 -10.69
C LEU A 121 -26.32 4.17 -11.53
N LYS A 122 -25.10 3.78 -11.16
CA LYS A 122 -24.32 2.74 -11.85
C LYS A 122 -24.44 1.42 -11.07
N SER A 123 -25.40 0.59 -11.48
CA SER A 123 -25.70 -0.71 -10.86
C SER A 123 -24.55 -1.73 -10.86
N THR A 124 -23.49 -1.47 -11.63
CA THR A 124 -22.31 -2.32 -11.73
C THR A 124 -21.23 -2.03 -10.69
N ILE A 125 -21.30 -0.88 -10.00
CA ILE A 125 -20.27 -0.48 -9.04
C ILE A 125 -20.53 -1.17 -7.70
N LYS A 126 -19.49 -1.82 -7.17
CA LYS A 126 -19.52 -2.47 -5.85
C LYS A 126 -18.72 -1.67 -4.85
N VAL A 127 -19.26 -1.54 -3.63
CA VAL A 127 -18.60 -1.02 -2.44
C VAL A 127 -18.53 -2.17 -1.43
N ASN A 128 -17.33 -2.55 -1.01
CA ASN A 128 -17.09 -3.71 -0.13
C ASN A 128 -17.73 -5.01 -0.63
N GLY A 129 -17.75 -5.21 -1.95
CA GLY A 129 -18.37 -6.37 -2.59
C GLY A 129 -19.90 -6.27 -2.77
N GLU A 130 -20.58 -5.32 -2.14
CA GLU A 130 -22.02 -5.08 -2.31
C GLU A 130 -22.30 -4.02 -3.39
N THR A 131 -23.34 -4.20 -4.20
CA THR A 131 -23.69 -3.22 -5.22
C THR A 131 -24.27 -1.95 -4.61
N CYS A 132 -23.91 -0.78 -5.17
CA CYS A 132 -24.45 0.50 -4.68
C CYS A 132 -25.98 0.56 -4.71
N SER A 133 -26.62 -0.10 -5.68
CA SER A 133 -28.09 -0.19 -5.72
C SER A 133 -28.67 -0.87 -4.47
N LYS A 134 -28.03 -1.93 -3.98
CA LYS A 134 -28.47 -2.66 -2.77
C LYS A 134 -28.26 -1.83 -1.50
N LEU A 135 -27.10 -1.19 -1.38
CA LEU A 135 -26.72 -0.37 -0.22
C LEU A 135 -27.61 0.87 -0.01
N ILE A 136 -28.20 1.39 -1.09
CA ILE A 136 -29.11 2.53 -1.03
C ILE A 136 -30.53 2.09 -0.62
N THR A 137 -30.96 0.89 -1.03
CA THR A 137 -32.33 0.41 -0.83
C THR A 137 -32.55 -0.30 0.49
N GLU A 138 -31.56 -1.01 1.02
CA GLU A 138 -31.70 -1.73 2.30
C GLU A 138 -31.38 -0.79 3.48
N PRO A 139 -32.04 -0.89 4.66
CA PRO A 139 -31.65 -0.15 5.86
C PRO A 139 -30.27 -0.58 6.39
N PRO A 140 -29.54 0.28 7.11
CA PRO A 140 -28.27 -0.13 7.74
C PRO A 140 -28.57 -1.28 8.73
N LYS A 141 -27.69 -2.28 8.76
CA LYS A 141 -27.77 -3.42 9.69
C LYS A 141 -27.14 -3.06 11.01
#